data_AF-A0A5J4RG58-F1
#
_entry.id   AF-A0A5J4RG58-F1
#
_cell.length_a   1.000
_cell.length_b   1.000
_cell.length_c   1.000
_cell.angle_alpha   90.00
_cell.angle_beta   90.00
_cell.angle_gamma   90.00
#
_symmetry.space_group_name_H-M   'P 1'
#
loop_
_entity.id
_entity.type
_entity.pdbx_description
1 polymer ?
#
loop_
_entity_poly.entity_id
_entity_poly.type
_entity_poly.pdbx_seq_one_letter_code
_entity_poly.pdbx_strand_id
1 'polypeptide(L)'
;MERYNFIKRSITTGKAAIAILALLSIILVLLASLTTALNAQTAERIGIGAFRLSNGNTIPDLPAFQRVTLIARPTPESNIRIEVWLPEENWNGRFLGTGNGGGGGNINYLNLIAGLKRGFAVANTDLGTSPDAHSVATYPERWKDFGYRATHEMTVAAKKIIEKYYHRSPEYSYFVGCSTGGQQALMEAQRFPEDYDGIIAGAPANNRTHLHISFLWNYVQTNKEPGRLFQSEQLSKLTAALLETNVGKDGGAPGDNFLTNPLAATSDCDCWDKILTKQQQEALKKIYTGPVNPITGENVYTSFPVGSENEESGLRMHQDFAGVRSLLYPFEWTFGTDYDFLSFDFNKDIEKMDAVLAPILNANNPDLEIFRERGGKLLMYTGTSDALVPFQDAVDYYERVIAAQGSVEKAQSFFRYFLVPGMSHCGGGPGVNDFGQHLSPNILQDEEHDILTALIHWVEKAKAPTKIIASAYIDGNPDKGVRMRRPLFPYPEFPHYKGGDPSLPENYKPE
;
A
#
# COMPACT_ATOMS: atom_id res chain seq x y z
N MET A 1 -66.39 6.54 -1.00
CA MET A 1 -66.28 8.02 -0.98
C MET A 1 -66.05 8.50 0.46
N GLU A 2 -65.01 7.95 1.13
CA GLU A 2 -64.77 8.16 2.57
C GLU A 2 -63.28 8.11 2.97
N ARG A 3 -62.35 8.19 1.99
CA ARG A 3 -60.90 8.26 2.25
C ARG A 3 -60.25 9.49 1.61
N TYR A 4 -61.01 10.58 1.47
CA TYR A 4 -60.52 11.87 0.95
C TYR A 4 -60.63 13.02 1.96
N ASN A 5 -61.20 12.78 3.15
CA ASN A 5 -61.43 13.83 4.16
C ASN A 5 -60.50 13.78 5.38
N PHE A 6 -59.51 12.88 5.42
CA PHE A 6 -58.55 12.84 6.55
C PHE A 6 -57.33 13.76 6.34
N ILE A 7 -57.03 14.14 5.09
CA ILE A 7 -55.85 14.95 4.76
C ILE A 7 -56.13 16.47 4.89
N LYS A 8 -57.40 16.89 4.90
CA LYS A 8 -57.78 18.31 4.93
C LYS A 8 -57.95 18.91 6.34
N ARG A 9 -57.66 18.16 7.41
CA ARG A 9 -57.90 18.61 8.80
C ARG A 9 -56.71 18.50 9.77
N SER A 10 -55.49 18.38 9.26
CA SER A 10 -54.28 18.48 10.10
C SER A 10 -53.27 19.54 9.62
N ILE A 11 -53.71 20.49 8.81
CA ILE A 11 -52.97 21.74 8.49
C ILE A 11 -53.30 22.84 9.52
N THR A 12 -53.59 22.47 10.77
CA THR A 12 -53.82 23.41 11.87
C THR A 12 -53.25 22.82 13.13
N THR A 13 -51.94 22.96 13.29
CA THR A 13 -51.20 23.10 14.56
C THR A 13 -49.72 23.07 14.17
N GLY A 14 -48.90 23.94 14.74
CA GLY A 14 -47.50 24.20 14.36
C GLY A 14 -46.52 23.04 14.46
N LYS A 15 -46.97 21.78 14.55
CA LYS A 15 -46.13 20.58 14.64
C LYS A 15 -45.51 20.17 13.31
N ALA A 16 -46.15 20.43 12.17
CA ALA A 16 -45.55 20.15 10.85
C ALA A 16 -44.39 21.11 10.52
N ALA A 17 -44.52 22.39 10.89
CA ALA A 17 -43.45 23.37 10.76
C ALA A 17 -42.26 23.02 11.67
N ILE A 18 -42.52 22.56 12.90
CA ILE A 18 -41.46 22.11 13.83
C ILE A 18 -40.78 20.82 13.34
N ALA A 19 -41.51 19.88 12.73
CA ALA A 19 -40.91 18.67 12.16
C ALA A 19 -40.07 18.97 10.90
N ILE A 20 -40.49 19.92 10.06
CA ILE A 20 -39.72 20.39 8.90
C ILE A 20 -38.50 21.21 9.34
N LEU A 21 -38.62 22.06 10.37
CA LEU A 21 -37.49 22.77 10.99
C LEU A 21 -36.53 21.82 11.69
N ALA A 22 -37.02 20.75 12.33
CA ALA A 22 -36.20 19.72 12.97
C ALA A 22 -35.45 18.89 11.91
N LEU A 23 -36.10 18.50 10.82
CA LEU A 23 -35.43 17.84 9.68
C LEU A 23 -34.43 18.78 8.99
N LEU A 24 -34.78 20.05 8.79
CA LEU A 24 -33.86 21.04 8.24
C LEU A 24 -32.69 21.32 9.18
N SER A 25 -32.88 21.30 10.50
CA SER A 25 -31.80 21.44 11.48
C SER A 25 -30.95 20.18 11.60
N ILE A 26 -31.52 18.97 11.43
CA ILE A 26 -30.75 17.72 11.37
C ILE A 26 -29.97 17.67 10.06
N ILE A 27 -30.55 18.13 8.95
CA ILE A 27 -29.88 18.27 7.66
C ILE A 27 -28.82 19.40 7.71
N LEU A 28 -29.07 20.52 8.41
CA LEU A 28 -28.06 21.58 8.65
C LEU A 28 -26.95 21.11 9.59
N VAL A 29 -27.25 20.28 10.59
CA VAL A 29 -26.27 19.67 11.48
C VAL A 29 -25.48 18.58 10.75
N LEU A 30 -26.11 17.81 9.84
CA LEU A 30 -25.41 16.90 8.95
C LEU A 30 -24.53 17.65 7.93
N LEU A 31 -25.03 18.73 7.33
CA LEU A 31 -24.28 19.60 6.41
C LEU A 31 -23.17 20.40 7.13
N ALA A 32 -23.37 20.76 8.40
CA ALA A 32 -22.36 21.39 9.26
C ALA A 32 -21.37 20.38 9.83
N SER A 33 -21.74 19.10 9.96
CA SER A 33 -20.77 18.00 10.18
C SER A 33 -20.02 17.60 8.90
N LEU A 34 -20.46 18.08 7.74
CA LEU A 34 -19.78 17.96 6.44
C LEU A 34 -18.85 19.15 6.13
N THR A 35 -18.78 20.16 7.01
CA THR A 35 -17.63 21.06 7.09
C THR A 35 -16.60 20.42 7.98
N THR A 36 -15.75 19.59 7.36
CA THR A 36 -14.41 19.29 7.87
C THR A 36 -13.81 20.60 8.39
N ALA A 37 -13.49 20.68 9.68
CA ALA A 37 -12.90 21.86 10.30
C ALA A 37 -11.46 22.02 9.76
N LEU A 38 -11.36 22.51 8.52
CA LEU A 38 -10.14 22.92 7.84
C LEU A 38 -9.65 24.19 8.54
N ASN A 39 -8.59 24.08 9.33
CA ASN A 39 -7.97 25.23 9.99
C ASN A 39 -6.56 25.44 9.42
N ALA A 40 -6.17 26.72 9.29
CA ALA A 40 -4.91 27.18 8.68
C ALA A 40 -4.71 26.65 7.25
N GLN A 41 -5.19 27.42 6.26
CA GLN A 41 -4.87 27.19 4.85
C GLN A 41 -3.85 28.23 4.40
N THR A 42 -2.74 27.80 3.79
CA THR A 42 -1.88 28.70 3.02
C THR A 42 -1.96 28.34 1.55
N ALA A 43 -1.97 29.35 0.69
CA ALA A 43 -1.90 29.22 -0.74
C ALA A 43 -0.69 30.01 -1.22
N GLU A 44 0.28 29.34 -1.83
CA GLU A 44 1.51 29.91 -2.35
C GLU A 44 1.67 29.53 -3.83
N ARG A 45 1.92 30.52 -4.68
CA ARG A 45 2.28 30.29 -6.07
C ARG A 45 3.75 29.94 -6.16
N ILE A 46 4.07 28.77 -6.72
CA ILE A 46 5.44 28.36 -7.03
C ILE A 46 5.69 28.55 -8.52
N GLY A 47 6.67 29.39 -8.85
CA GLY A 47 7.07 29.63 -10.24
C GLY A 47 7.80 28.45 -10.86
N ILE A 48 8.05 28.54 -12.17
CA ILE A 48 8.84 27.54 -12.91
C ILE A 48 10.26 27.46 -12.32
N GLY A 49 10.77 26.24 -12.20
CA GLY A 49 12.16 25.99 -11.85
C GLY A 49 12.32 25.30 -10.51
N ALA A 50 13.26 25.79 -9.70
CA ALA A 50 13.65 25.13 -8.46
C ALA A 50 12.73 25.51 -7.29
N PHE A 51 12.25 24.50 -6.55
CA PHE A 51 11.50 24.69 -5.31
C PHE A 51 12.24 24.08 -4.13
N ARG A 52 12.39 24.84 -3.04
CA ARG A 52 13.03 24.37 -1.81
C ARG A 52 11.96 23.83 -0.86
N LEU A 53 12.01 22.53 -0.62
CA LEU A 53 11.16 21.82 0.33
C LEU A 53 11.47 22.22 1.78
N SER A 54 10.51 21.98 2.67
CA SER A 54 10.65 22.28 4.11
C SER A 54 11.76 21.47 4.79
N ASN A 55 12.15 20.33 4.24
CA ASN A 55 13.28 19.51 4.70
C ASN A 55 14.65 20.02 4.22
N GLY A 56 14.68 21.15 3.49
CA GLY A 56 15.89 21.78 2.99
C GLY A 56 16.32 21.35 1.59
N ASN A 57 15.74 20.30 1.03
CA ASN A 57 16.06 19.80 -0.31
C ASN A 57 15.51 20.75 -1.39
N THR A 58 16.29 20.98 -2.43
CA THR A 58 15.86 21.73 -3.61
C THR A 58 15.53 20.78 -4.73
N ILE A 59 14.32 20.89 -5.27
CA ILE A 59 13.84 20.11 -6.40
C ILE A 59 13.91 20.99 -7.64
N PRO A 60 14.71 20.61 -8.66
CA PRO A 60 14.78 21.36 -9.90
C PRO A 60 13.62 21.00 -10.84
N ASP A 61 13.47 21.82 -11.88
CA ASP A 61 12.64 21.53 -13.05
C ASP A 61 11.18 21.20 -12.75
N LEU A 62 10.56 21.98 -11.85
CA LEU A 62 9.11 21.93 -11.63
C LEU A 62 8.37 22.86 -12.60
N PRO A 63 7.21 22.43 -13.15
CA PRO A 63 6.29 23.36 -13.78
C PRO A 63 5.76 24.37 -12.74
N ALA A 64 5.20 25.49 -13.17
CA ALA A 64 4.52 26.40 -12.25
C ALA A 64 3.27 25.73 -11.66
N PHE A 65 3.05 25.89 -10.36
CA PHE A 65 1.89 25.31 -9.67
C PHE A 65 1.45 26.14 -8.48
N GLN A 66 0.17 26.03 -8.15
CA GLN A 66 -0.38 26.52 -6.90
C GLN A 66 -0.23 25.45 -5.82
N ARG A 67 0.58 25.75 -4.80
CA ARG A 67 0.70 24.93 -3.58
C ARG A 67 -0.34 25.38 -2.58
N VAL A 68 -1.12 24.43 -2.06
CA VAL A 68 -2.07 24.65 -0.98
C VAL A 68 -1.71 23.72 0.18
N THR A 69 -1.50 24.27 1.37
CA THR A 69 -1.31 23.47 2.58
C THR A 69 -2.45 23.73 3.55
N LEU A 70 -2.88 22.71 4.28
CA LEU A 70 -3.99 22.80 5.22
C LEU A 70 -3.89 21.77 6.35
N ILE A 71 -4.57 22.03 7.46
CA ILE A 71 -4.72 21.08 8.57
C ILE A 71 -6.19 20.70 8.73
N ALA A 72 -6.50 19.42 8.56
CA ALA A 72 -7.82 18.86 8.86
C ALA A 72 -7.89 18.39 10.32
N ARG A 73 -8.98 18.75 11.01
CA ARG A 73 -9.27 18.36 12.39
C ARG A 73 -10.70 17.81 12.53
N PRO A 74 -10.97 16.60 12.00
CA PRO A 74 -12.29 15.96 12.14
C PRO A 74 -12.65 15.67 13.61
N THR A 75 -11.65 15.60 14.50
CA THR A 75 -11.83 15.54 15.96
C THR A 75 -10.87 16.51 16.67
N PRO A 76 -11.09 16.83 17.96
CA PRO A 76 -10.16 17.67 18.74
C PRO A 76 -8.74 17.09 18.86
N GLU A 77 -8.59 15.76 18.82
CA GLU A 77 -7.29 15.07 18.87
C GLU A 77 -6.61 14.98 17.49
N SER A 78 -7.40 15.03 16.42
CA SER A 78 -6.89 14.94 15.05
C SER A 78 -6.05 16.16 14.68
N ASN A 79 -4.93 15.89 13.98
CA ASN A 79 -4.10 16.93 13.38
C ASN A 79 -3.48 16.38 12.10
N ILE A 80 -4.27 16.38 11.03
CA ILE A 80 -3.92 15.82 9.74
C ILE A 80 -3.37 16.93 8.85
N ARG A 81 -2.10 16.88 8.48
CA ARG A 81 -1.52 17.82 7.52
C ARG A 81 -1.77 17.31 6.11
N ILE A 82 -2.22 18.19 5.23
CA ILE A 82 -2.51 17.91 3.82
C ILE A 82 -1.82 18.94 2.95
N GLU A 83 -1.26 18.47 1.84
CA GLU A 83 -0.80 19.32 0.75
C GLU A 83 -1.48 18.95 -0.56
N VAL A 84 -1.87 19.98 -1.32
CA VAL A 84 -2.47 19.86 -2.66
C VAL A 84 -1.69 20.75 -3.61
N TRP A 85 -1.18 20.17 -4.69
CA TRP A 85 -0.40 20.87 -5.72
C TRP A 85 -1.19 20.86 -7.04
N LEU A 86 -1.41 22.06 -7.59
CA LEU A 86 -2.30 22.30 -8.74
C LEU A 86 -1.48 22.90 -9.89
N PRO A 87 -1.21 22.18 -11.00
CA PRO A 87 -0.52 22.75 -12.16
C PRO A 87 -1.20 24.03 -12.67
N GLU A 88 -0.45 25.12 -12.86
CA GLU A 88 -1.04 26.35 -13.43
C GLU A 88 -1.45 26.17 -14.89
N GLU A 89 -0.66 25.39 -15.63
CA GLU A 89 -0.86 25.06 -17.03
C GLU A 89 -0.86 23.55 -17.21
N ASN A 90 -1.45 23.09 -18.31
CA ASN A 90 -1.45 21.67 -18.72
C ASN A 90 -2.03 20.70 -17.67
N TRP A 91 -2.95 21.19 -16.82
CA TRP A 91 -3.73 20.28 -15.98
C TRP A 91 -4.57 19.36 -16.88
N ASN A 92 -4.33 18.06 -16.75
CA ASN A 92 -4.89 17.03 -17.61
C ASN A 92 -6.34 16.63 -17.25
N GLY A 93 -6.99 17.36 -16.33
CA GLY A 93 -8.34 17.08 -15.85
C GLY A 93 -8.42 16.04 -14.74
N ARG A 94 -7.31 15.42 -14.34
CA ARG A 94 -7.28 14.32 -13.36
C ARG A 94 -6.78 14.77 -11.98
N PHE A 95 -7.30 14.10 -10.96
CA PHE A 95 -6.79 14.15 -9.59
C PHE A 95 -5.95 12.90 -9.28
N LEU A 96 -4.84 13.06 -8.55
CA LEU A 96 -4.02 11.96 -8.04
C LEU A 96 -3.80 12.10 -6.52
N GLY A 97 -4.44 11.24 -5.74
CA GLY A 97 -4.06 11.01 -4.35
C GLY A 97 -2.82 10.12 -4.27
N THR A 98 -1.93 10.39 -3.32
CA THR A 98 -0.71 9.60 -3.13
C THR A 98 -0.60 9.11 -1.70
N GLY A 99 -0.10 7.87 -1.52
CA GLY A 99 0.08 7.24 -0.21
C GLY A 99 1.41 7.57 0.48
N ASN A 100 1.58 7.01 1.68
CA ASN A 100 2.75 7.14 2.54
C ASN A 100 3.50 5.81 2.73
N GLY A 101 4.56 5.81 3.52
CA GLY A 101 5.28 4.61 3.95
C GLY A 101 5.36 4.51 5.48
N GLY A 102 5.68 3.33 6.00
CA GLY A 102 5.91 3.10 7.44
C GLY A 102 4.76 3.60 8.33
N GLY A 103 5.09 4.28 9.43
CA GLY A 103 4.11 4.89 10.34
C GLY A 103 3.52 6.23 9.86
N GLY A 104 3.77 6.66 8.62
CA GLY A 104 3.36 7.98 8.13
C GLY A 104 4.19 9.12 8.75
N GLY A 105 3.54 10.25 9.03
CA GLY A 105 4.11 11.35 9.80
C GLY A 105 4.74 12.48 8.98
N ASN A 106 4.91 12.26 7.67
CA ASN A 106 5.52 13.20 6.74
C ASN A 106 4.80 13.22 5.39
N ILE A 107 4.80 14.39 4.75
CA ILE A 107 4.35 14.56 3.37
C ILE A 107 5.36 13.91 2.41
N ASN A 108 4.88 13.04 1.53
CA ASN A 108 5.69 12.42 0.49
C ASN A 108 5.82 13.34 -0.73
N TYR A 109 6.80 14.24 -0.69
CA TYR A 109 7.04 15.18 -1.77
C TYR A 109 7.47 14.51 -3.08
N LEU A 110 8.15 13.36 -3.06
CA LEU A 110 8.59 12.69 -4.29
C LEU A 110 7.39 12.29 -5.17
N ASN A 111 6.35 11.74 -4.56
CA ASN A 111 5.13 11.38 -5.27
C ASN A 111 4.33 12.62 -5.73
N LEU A 112 4.30 13.69 -4.93
CA LEU A 112 3.70 14.97 -5.35
C LEU A 112 4.39 15.53 -6.60
N ILE A 113 5.73 15.55 -6.60
CA ILE A 113 6.52 16.05 -7.73
C ILE A 113 6.26 15.22 -8.98
N ALA A 114 6.30 13.89 -8.87
CA ALA A 114 6.11 13.02 -10.02
C ALA A 114 4.70 13.13 -10.60
N GLY A 115 3.67 13.16 -9.75
CA GLY A 115 2.28 13.40 -10.18
C GLY A 115 2.10 14.75 -10.86
N LEU A 116 2.66 15.82 -10.29
CA LEU A 116 2.62 17.17 -10.85
C LEU A 116 3.26 17.20 -12.25
N LYS A 117 4.43 16.58 -12.42
CA LYS A 117 5.13 16.50 -13.73
C LYS A 117 4.33 15.73 -14.79
N ARG A 118 3.39 14.87 -14.38
CA ARG A 118 2.45 14.19 -15.28
C ARG A 118 1.14 14.95 -15.52
N GLY A 119 1.06 16.20 -15.05
CA GLY A 119 -0.07 17.10 -15.28
C GLY A 119 -1.28 16.85 -14.37
N PHE A 120 -1.12 16.10 -13.28
CA PHE A 120 -2.19 15.89 -12.29
C PHE A 120 -2.27 17.05 -11.30
N ALA A 121 -3.48 17.36 -10.86
CA ALA A 121 -3.65 17.94 -9.53
C ALA A 121 -3.38 16.82 -8.51
N VAL A 122 -2.46 17.02 -7.58
CA VAL A 122 -1.92 15.94 -6.75
C VAL A 122 -1.97 16.27 -5.27
N ALA A 123 -2.28 15.29 -4.42
CA ALA A 123 -2.35 15.49 -2.97
C ALA A 123 -1.65 14.38 -2.17
N ASN A 124 -1.18 14.74 -0.97
CA ASN A 124 -0.61 13.83 0.01
C ASN A 124 -0.95 14.33 1.44
N THR A 125 -0.91 13.42 2.42
CA THR A 125 -1.14 13.71 3.84
C THR A 125 -0.07 13.09 4.72
N ASP A 126 0.15 13.62 5.93
CA ASP A 126 1.02 13.01 6.94
C ASP A 126 0.36 11.88 7.74
N LEU A 127 -0.84 11.45 7.34
CA LEU A 127 -1.67 10.46 8.02
C LEU A 127 -2.09 10.85 9.45
N GLY A 128 -1.91 12.12 9.83
CA GLY A 128 -2.17 12.56 11.19
C GLY A 128 -1.23 11.94 12.21
N THR A 129 -0.05 11.43 11.83
CA THR A 129 0.90 10.80 12.77
C THR A 129 2.16 11.63 13.03
N SER A 130 2.28 12.85 12.52
CA SER A 130 3.49 13.66 12.70
C SER A 130 3.82 13.93 14.18
N PRO A 131 5.11 13.89 14.60
CA PRO A 131 6.30 13.59 13.76
C PRO A 131 6.45 12.12 13.33
N ASP A 132 5.92 11.18 14.11
CA ASP A 132 5.99 9.74 13.85
C ASP A 132 4.88 8.97 14.59
N ALA A 133 4.60 7.73 14.18
CA ALA A 133 3.53 6.90 14.74
C ALA A 133 3.72 6.56 16.24
N HIS A 134 4.92 6.58 16.80
CA HIS A 134 5.14 6.33 18.23
C HIS A 134 4.66 7.52 19.06
N SER A 135 4.83 8.73 18.55
CA SER A 135 4.37 9.96 19.22
C SER A 135 2.86 10.05 19.44
N VAL A 136 2.07 9.21 18.76
CA VAL A 136 0.61 9.18 18.84
C VAL A 136 0.05 8.02 19.67
N ALA A 137 0.89 7.28 20.40
CA ALA A 137 0.49 6.10 21.15
C ALA A 137 -0.58 6.35 22.23
N THR A 138 -0.80 7.60 22.65
CA THR A 138 -1.84 7.97 23.63
C THR A 138 -3.00 8.75 23.02
N TYR A 139 -3.12 8.76 21.68
CA TYR A 139 -4.16 9.51 20.95
C TYR A 139 -4.97 8.59 20.01
N PRO A 140 -5.97 7.86 20.53
CA PRO A 140 -6.72 6.86 19.76
C PRO A 140 -7.42 7.41 18.51
N GLU A 141 -7.83 8.68 18.50
CA GLU A 141 -8.39 9.28 17.28
C GLU A 141 -7.34 9.41 16.17
N ARG A 142 -6.06 9.61 16.51
CA ARG A 142 -4.98 9.66 15.51
C ARG A 142 -4.67 8.28 14.93
N TRP A 143 -5.03 7.19 15.60
CA TRP A 143 -4.97 5.84 15.00
C TRP A 143 -6.02 5.68 13.89
N LYS A 144 -7.20 6.29 14.06
CA LYS A 144 -8.25 6.36 13.03
C LYS A 144 -7.85 7.27 11.88
N ASP A 145 -7.17 8.39 12.18
CA ASP A 145 -6.54 9.25 11.16
C ASP A 145 -5.61 8.41 10.29
N PHE A 146 -4.69 7.68 10.91
CA PHE A 146 -3.74 6.81 10.22
C PHE A 146 -4.41 5.68 9.43
N GLY A 147 -5.37 4.99 10.04
CA GLY A 147 -5.96 3.78 9.47
C GLY A 147 -6.82 4.03 8.24
N TYR A 148 -7.64 5.08 8.24
CA TYR A 148 -8.59 5.35 7.15
C TYR A 148 -8.98 6.82 6.97
N ARG A 149 -9.00 7.64 8.04
CA ARG A 149 -9.64 8.96 7.98
C ARG A 149 -8.79 10.01 7.26
N ALA A 150 -7.47 10.04 7.46
CA ALA A 150 -6.63 11.08 6.86
C ALA A 150 -6.60 11.04 5.33
N THR A 151 -6.55 9.84 4.74
CA THR A 151 -6.59 9.68 3.27
C THR A 151 -7.90 10.20 2.70
N HIS A 152 -9.05 9.79 3.28
CA HIS A 152 -10.36 10.29 2.88
C HIS A 152 -10.49 11.82 3.02
N GLU A 153 -10.10 12.37 4.18
CA GLU A 153 -10.15 13.82 4.44
C GLU A 153 -9.28 14.61 3.43
N MET A 154 -8.11 14.09 3.10
CA MET A 154 -7.26 14.61 2.03
C MET A 154 -7.98 14.58 0.68
N THR A 155 -8.58 13.45 0.31
CA THR A 155 -9.31 13.30 -0.96
C THR A 155 -10.44 14.32 -1.08
N VAL A 156 -11.29 14.41 -0.06
CA VAL A 156 -12.46 15.32 -0.04
C VAL A 156 -12.01 16.77 -0.11
N ALA A 157 -10.99 17.16 0.66
CA ALA A 157 -10.46 18.52 0.64
C ALA A 157 -9.83 18.87 -0.72
N ALA A 158 -9.03 17.96 -1.29
CA ALA A 158 -8.37 18.16 -2.58
C ALA A 158 -9.38 18.36 -3.71
N LYS A 159 -10.42 17.51 -3.81
CA LYS A 159 -11.47 17.66 -4.83
C LYS A 159 -12.18 19.02 -4.76
N LYS A 160 -12.51 19.50 -3.55
CA LYS A 160 -13.10 20.85 -3.34
C LYS A 160 -12.14 21.97 -3.74
N ILE A 161 -10.85 21.83 -3.43
CA ILE A 161 -9.81 22.81 -3.81
C ILE A 161 -9.63 22.86 -5.33
N ILE A 162 -9.60 21.70 -6.00
CA ILE A 162 -9.49 21.59 -7.46
C ILE A 162 -10.69 22.27 -8.12
N GLU A 163 -11.90 21.96 -7.68
CA GLU A 163 -13.13 22.58 -8.20
C GLU A 163 -13.10 24.10 -8.05
N LYS A 164 -12.67 24.60 -6.89
CA LYS A 164 -12.56 26.04 -6.63
C LYS A 164 -11.50 26.72 -7.49
N TYR A 165 -10.36 26.06 -7.71
CA TYR A 165 -9.22 26.65 -8.43
C TYR A 165 -9.43 26.65 -9.95
N TYR A 166 -9.90 25.54 -10.52
CA TYR A 166 -10.09 25.40 -11.97
C TYR A 166 -11.51 25.68 -12.45
N HIS A 167 -12.45 25.96 -11.53
CA HIS A 167 -13.87 26.11 -11.81
C HIS A 167 -14.52 24.88 -12.47
N ARG A 168 -13.92 23.71 -12.26
CA ARG A 168 -14.41 22.40 -12.71
C ARG A 168 -13.87 21.30 -11.80
N SER A 169 -14.70 20.32 -11.48
CA SER A 169 -14.28 19.11 -10.74
C SER A 169 -13.30 18.27 -11.58
N PRO A 170 -12.48 17.41 -10.95
CA PRO A 170 -11.72 16.40 -11.69
C PRO A 170 -12.65 15.52 -12.52
N GLU A 171 -12.26 15.20 -13.75
CA GLU A 171 -12.98 14.27 -14.61
C GLU A 171 -12.80 12.82 -14.13
N TYR A 172 -11.58 12.50 -13.68
CA TYR A 172 -11.21 11.22 -13.07
C TYR A 172 -10.31 11.44 -11.85
N SER A 173 -10.43 10.56 -10.87
CA SER A 173 -9.64 10.54 -9.64
C SER A 173 -8.88 9.22 -9.51
N TYR A 174 -7.58 9.29 -9.29
CA TYR A 174 -6.70 8.15 -9.14
C TYR A 174 -6.01 8.15 -7.78
N PHE A 175 -5.71 6.97 -7.23
CA PHE A 175 -4.86 6.82 -6.05
C PHE A 175 -3.69 5.89 -6.37
N VAL A 176 -2.49 6.27 -5.90
CA VAL A 176 -1.30 5.39 -5.96
C VAL A 176 -0.57 5.38 -4.62
N GLY A 177 -0.29 4.19 -4.13
CA GLY A 177 0.50 4.02 -2.93
C GLY A 177 1.14 2.64 -2.87
N CYS A 178 2.29 2.56 -2.19
CA CYS A 178 2.95 1.30 -1.91
C CYS A 178 3.24 1.16 -0.41
N SER A 179 3.32 -0.06 0.13
CA SER A 179 3.52 -0.31 1.57
C SER A 179 2.30 0.13 2.39
N THR A 180 2.47 1.05 3.34
CA THR A 180 1.37 1.78 3.98
C THR A 180 0.44 2.43 2.96
N GLY A 181 0.98 2.96 1.86
CA GLY A 181 0.20 3.46 0.74
C GLY A 181 -0.65 2.38 0.05
N GLY A 182 -0.17 1.14 -0.01
CA GLY A 182 -0.97 0.03 -0.52
C GLY A 182 -2.11 -0.35 0.44
N GLN A 183 -1.88 -0.25 1.76
CA GLN A 183 -2.97 -0.38 2.74
C GLN A 183 -3.98 0.77 2.62
N GLN A 184 -3.54 2.01 2.45
CA GLN A 184 -4.42 3.16 2.18
C GLN A 184 -5.24 2.91 0.90
N ALA A 185 -4.61 2.45 -0.18
CA ALA A 185 -5.27 2.14 -1.45
C ALA A 185 -6.40 1.12 -1.29
N LEU A 186 -6.13 0.00 -0.60
CA LEU A 186 -7.16 -1.01 -0.32
C LEU A 186 -8.23 -0.50 0.64
N MET A 187 -7.86 0.32 1.63
CA MET A 187 -8.81 0.92 2.57
C MET A 187 -9.80 1.86 1.86
N GLU A 188 -9.33 2.70 0.94
CA GLU A 188 -10.18 3.58 0.13
C GLU A 188 -11.16 2.75 -0.72
N ALA A 189 -10.68 1.69 -1.39
CA ALA A 189 -11.55 0.80 -2.16
C ALA A 189 -12.64 0.11 -1.31
N GLN A 190 -12.33 -0.23 -0.06
CA GLN A 190 -13.23 -0.96 0.85
C GLN A 190 -14.20 -0.04 1.61
N ARG A 191 -13.76 1.16 2.01
CA ARG A 191 -14.53 2.05 2.90
C ARG A 191 -15.07 3.30 2.23
N PHE A 192 -14.33 3.85 1.27
CA PHE A 192 -14.69 5.07 0.55
C PHE A 192 -14.65 4.83 -0.95
N PRO A 193 -15.43 3.87 -1.47
CA PRO A 193 -15.27 3.45 -2.85
C PRO A 193 -15.51 4.57 -3.89
N GLU A 194 -16.02 5.74 -3.49
CA GLU A 194 -16.34 6.91 -4.35
C GLU A 194 -15.18 7.90 -4.44
N ASP A 195 -14.14 7.69 -3.65
CA ASP A 195 -13.01 8.60 -3.61
C ASP A 195 -12.16 8.50 -4.89
N TYR A 196 -12.13 7.33 -5.54
CA TYR A 196 -11.30 7.09 -6.71
C TYR A 196 -11.96 6.20 -7.77
N ASP A 197 -11.74 6.54 -9.04
CA ASP A 197 -12.13 5.73 -10.20
C ASP A 197 -11.09 4.65 -10.51
N GLY A 198 -9.81 4.92 -10.20
CA GLY A 198 -8.69 4.01 -10.37
C GLY A 198 -7.75 3.99 -9.17
N ILE A 199 -7.35 2.80 -8.71
CA ILE A 199 -6.48 2.62 -7.55
C ILE A 199 -5.30 1.71 -7.91
N ILE A 200 -4.09 2.10 -7.48
CA ILE A 200 -2.90 1.25 -7.50
C ILE A 200 -2.49 0.94 -6.05
N ALA A 201 -2.50 -0.34 -5.69
CA ALA A 201 -2.08 -0.85 -4.39
C ALA A 201 -0.78 -1.66 -4.51
N GLY A 202 0.36 -1.04 -4.19
CA GLY A 202 1.66 -1.71 -4.17
C GLY A 202 2.00 -2.30 -2.80
N ALA A 203 2.54 -3.52 -2.75
CA ALA A 203 3.01 -4.20 -1.54
C ALA A 203 2.16 -3.88 -0.29
N PRO A 204 0.83 -4.11 -0.34
CA PRO A 204 -0.08 -3.51 0.62
C PRO A 204 0.16 -4.10 2.01
N ALA A 205 0.38 -3.23 2.99
CA ALA A 205 0.42 -3.61 4.41
C ALA A 205 -1.01 -3.81 4.98
N ASN A 206 -1.90 -4.49 4.23
CA ASN A 206 -3.34 -4.51 4.48
C ASN A 206 -3.73 -5.31 5.71
N ASN A 207 -3.07 -6.42 6.00
CA ASN A 207 -3.27 -7.18 7.21
C ASN A 207 -2.35 -6.67 8.33
N ARG A 208 -2.49 -5.36 8.64
CA ARG A 208 -1.50 -4.61 9.42
C ARG A 208 -1.23 -5.22 10.80
N THR A 209 -2.26 -5.65 11.54
CA THR A 209 -2.02 -6.23 12.87
C THR A 209 -1.13 -7.47 12.80
N HIS A 210 -1.48 -8.42 11.94
CA HIS A 210 -0.76 -9.69 11.80
C HIS A 210 0.60 -9.53 11.13
N LEU A 211 0.72 -8.62 10.16
CA LEU A 211 2.00 -8.21 9.58
C LEU A 211 2.96 -7.72 10.66
N HIS A 212 2.50 -6.82 11.55
CA HIS A 212 3.34 -6.28 12.61
C HIS A 212 3.69 -7.32 13.68
N ILE A 213 2.78 -8.27 13.95
CA ILE A 213 3.08 -9.48 14.75
C ILE A 213 4.20 -10.31 14.11
N SER A 214 4.27 -10.40 12.77
CA SER A 214 5.36 -11.11 12.09
C SER A 214 6.74 -10.46 12.28
N PHE A 215 6.82 -9.13 12.30
CA PHE A 215 8.08 -8.44 12.61
C PHE A 215 8.56 -8.75 14.02
N LEU A 216 7.64 -8.67 14.99
CA LEU A 216 7.94 -9.00 16.37
C LEU A 216 8.30 -10.47 16.54
N TRP A 217 7.61 -11.38 15.86
CA TRP A 217 7.93 -12.80 15.85
C TRP A 217 9.38 -13.04 15.42
N ASN A 218 9.78 -12.48 14.27
CA ASN A 218 11.14 -12.63 13.77
C ASN A 218 12.17 -12.08 14.77
N TYR A 219 11.92 -10.89 15.31
CA TYR A 219 12.76 -10.28 16.34
C TYR A 219 12.88 -11.17 17.60
N VAL A 220 11.77 -11.72 18.08
CA VAL A 220 11.74 -12.63 19.24
C VAL A 220 12.50 -13.93 18.95
N GLN A 221 12.34 -14.53 17.78
CA GLN A 221 13.05 -15.76 17.44
C GLN A 221 14.56 -15.56 17.39
N THR A 222 15.04 -14.39 17.00
CA THR A 222 16.49 -14.10 16.95
C THR A 222 17.07 -13.58 18.27
N ASN A 223 16.28 -12.94 19.14
CA ASN A 223 16.79 -12.23 20.32
C ASN A 223 16.43 -12.86 21.67
N LYS A 224 15.44 -13.75 21.75
CA LYS A 224 15.02 -14.35 23.04
C LYS A 224 16.04 -15.33 23.63
N GLU A 225 16.88 -15.93 22.79
CA GLU A 225 17.91 -16.88 23.20
C GLU A 225 19.25 -16.56 22.51
N PRO A 226 20.38 -16.79 23.19
CA PRO A 226 21.70 -16.46 22.67
C PRO A 226 22.09 -17.31 21.45
N GLY A 227 22.90 -16.74 20.56
CA GLY A 227 23.46 -17.45 19.40
C GLY A 227 22.51 -17.63 18.21
N ARG A 228 21.34 -16.96 18.21
CA ARG A 228 20.34 -17.01 17.14
C ARG A 228 20.43 -15.89 16.10
N LEU A 229 21.27 -14.87 16.32
CA LEU A 229 21.49 -13.79 15.37
C LEU A 229 22.26 -14.27 14.14
N PHE A 230 21.85 -13.84 12.96
CA PHE A 230 22.52 -14.12 11.69
C PHE A 230 23.56 -13.04 11.36
N GLN A 231 24.61 -13.40 10.61
CA GLN A 231 25.57 -12.46 10.03
C GLN A 231 25.27 -12.18 8.54
N SER A 232 25.74 -11.06 7.99
CA SER A 232 25.48 -10.69 6.58
C SER A 232 26.02 -11.73 5.60
N GLU A 233 27.26 -12.19 5.79
CA GLU A 233 27.84 -13.21 4.92
C GLU A 233 27.07 -14.54 4.99
N GLN A 234 26.57 -14.92 6.17
CA GLN A 234 25.74 -16.12 6.33
C GLN A 234 24.44 -16.00 5.55
N LEU A 235 23.75 -14.86 5.66
CA LEU A 235 22.49 -14.63 4.93
C LEU A 235 22.70 -14.62 3.42
N SER A 236 23.77 -14.01 2.91
CA SER A 236 24.08 -14.03 1.48
C SER A 236 24.35 -15.45 0.97
N LYS A 237 25.10 -16.26 1.73
CA LYS A 237 25.34 -17.68 1.38
C LYS A 237 24.05 -18.51 1.44
N LEU A 238 23.23 -18.28 2.46
CA LEU A 238 21.93 -18.95 2.63
C LEU A 238 20.99 -18.63 1.46
N THR A 239 20.81 -17.34 1.15
CA THR A 239 19.97 -16.88 0.05
C THR A 239 20.41 -17.52 -1.28
N ALA A 240 21.70 -17.48 -1.59
CA ALA A 240 22.24 -18.07 -2.80
C ALA A 240 21.97 -19.58 -2.90
N ALA A 241 22.14 -20.33 -1.80
CA ALA A 241 21.90 -21.76 -1.78
C ALA A 241 20.40 -22.13 -1.90
N LEU A 242 19.52 -21.30 -1.32
CA LEU A 242 18.07 -21.45 -1.47
C LEU A 242 17.63 -21.17 -2.91
N LEU A 243 18.18 -20.12 -3.53
CA LEU A 243 17.93 -19.83 -4.94
C LEU A 243 18.42 -20.98 -5.84
N GLU A 244 19.62 -21.51 -5.62
CA GLU A 244 20.15 -22.65 -6.37
C GLU A 244 19.24 -23.89 -6.28
N THR A 245 18.56 -24.07 -5.15
CA THR A 245 17.63 -25.20 -4.94
C THR A 245 16.34 -25.05 -5.77
N ASN A 246 15.93 -23.82 -6.08
CA ASN A 246 14.59 -23.48 -6.57
C ASN A 246 14.55 -22.91 -8.00
N VAL A 247 15.52 -22.08 -8.38
CA VAL A 247 15.56 -21.40 -9.68
C VAL A 247 15.49 -22.39 -10.84
N GLY A 248 14.67 -22.06 -11.84
CA GLY A 248 14.49 -22.86 -13.06
C GLY A 248 13.48 -24.00 -12.91
N LYS A 249 13.03 -24.30 -11.68
CA LYS A 249 11.86 -25.17 -11.42
C LYS A 249 10.55 -24.36 -11.33
N ASP A 250 10.68 -23.06 -11.20
CA ASP A 250 9.62 -22.08 -10.97
C ASP A 250 9.17 -21.35 -12.24
N GLY A 251 9.54 -21.86 -13.42
CA GLY A 251 9.24 -21.27 -14.73
C GLY A 251 10.18 -20.13 -15.16
N GLY A 252 11.12 -19.72 -14.30
CA GLY A 252 12.12 -18.69 -14.59
C GLY A 252 13.16 -19.10 -15.65
N ALA A 253 13.93 -18.13 -16.13
CA ALA A 253 14.98 -18.40 -17.10
C ALA A 253 16.26 -18.95 -16.45
N PRO A 254 17.06 -19.74 -17.19
CA PRO A 254 18.36 -20.17 -16.72
C PRO A 254 19.25 -18.97 -16.37
N GLY A 255 19.85 -19.00 -15.18
CA GLY A 255 20.75 -17.95 -14.70
C GLY A 255 20.08 -16.78 -13.98
N ASP A 256 18.74 -16.80 -13.84
CA ASP A 256 18.07 -15.89 -12.91
C ASP A 256 18.62 -16.10 -11.49
N ASN A 257 18.80 -15.00 -10.76
CA ASN A 257 19.24 -14.99 -9.37
C ASN A 257 18.12 -14.56 -8.42
N PHE A 258 16.88 -14.88 -8.81
CA PHE A 258 15.64 -14.58 -8.10
C PHE A 258 14.58 -15.60 -8.51
N LEU A 259 13.49 -15.67 -7.74
CA LEU A 259 12.37 -16.56 -8.02
C LEU A 259 11.31 -15.87 -8.86
N THR A 260 10.93 -16.51 -9.96
CA THR A 260 9.82 -16.16 -10.83
C THR A 260 8.48 -16.57 -10.24
N ASN A 261 8.37 -17.81 -9.76
CA ASN A 261 7.20 -18.29 -9.03
C ASN A 261 7.60 -18.80 -7.64
N PRO A 262 7.65 -17.92 -6.63
CA PRO A 262 8.02 -18.31 -5.27
C PRO A 262 6.98 -19.20 -4.57
N LEU A 263 5.74 -19.32 -5.08
CA LEU A 263 4.72 -20.21 -4.47
C LEU A 263 5.10 -21.70 -4.62
N ALA A 264 5.92 -22.02 -5.61
CA ALA A 264 6.46 -23.36 -5.82
C ALA A 264 7.81 -23.60 -5.09
N ALA A 265 8.36 -22.58 -4.43
CA ALA A 265 9.68 -22.66 -3.82
C ALA A 265 9.65 -23.35 -2.45
N THR A 266 10.73 -24.08 -2.16
CA THR A 266 10.95 -24.72 -0.87
C THR A 266 12.09 -24.06 -0.10
N SER A 267 11.93 -23.92 1.21
CA SER A 267 13.01 -23.57 2.13
C SER A 267 13.82 -24.77 2.60
N ASP A 268 13.40 -25.99 2.25
CA ASP A 268 14.04 -27.25 2.65
C ASP A 268 15.25 -27.55 1.75
N CYS A 269 16.44 -27.48 2.35
CA CYS A 269 17.71 -27.81 1.71
C CYS A 269 18.68 -28.38 2.76
N ASP A 270 19.61 -29.24 2.33
CA ASP A 270 20.75 -29.66 3.15
C ASP A 270 21.78 -28.51 3.37
N CYS A 271 21.51 -27.32 2.84
CA CYS A 271 22.42 -26.19 2.81
C CYS A 271 22.58 -25.52 4.18
N TRP A 272 21.58 -25.62 5.07
CA TRP A 272 21.60 -24.97 6.38
C TRP A 272 22.75 -25.46 7.28
N ASP A 273 23.00 -26.77 7.32
CA ASP A 273 24.03 -27.37 8.17
C ASP A 273 25.45 -26.90 7.87
N LYS A 274 25.69 -26.42 6.65
CA LYS A 274 26.99 -25.90 6.21
C LYS A 274 27.17 -24.40 6.51
N ILE A 275 26.08 -23.68 6.79
CA ILE A 275 26.06 -22.20 6.83
C ILE A 275 25.70 -21.70 8.24
N LEU A 276 24.82 -22.42 8.94
CA LEU A 276 24.16 -21.98 10.17
C LEU A 276 24.47 -22.90 11.34
N THR A 277 24.60 -22.31 12.53
CA THR A 277 24.65 -23.06 13.80
C THR A 277 23.30 -23.72 14.09
N LYS A 278 23.26 -24.71 14.99
CA LYS A 278 21.99 -25.35 15.38
C LYS A 278 20.98 -24.35 15.98
N GLN A 279 21.45 -23.38 16.77
CA GLN A 279 20.60 -22.32 17.32
C GLN A 279 20.01 -21.42 16.22
N GLN A 280 20.82 -21.05 15.22
CA GLN A 280 20.35 -20.29 14.06
C GLN A 280 19.34 -21.08 13.21
N GLN A 281 19.54 -22.39 13.03
CA GLN A 281 18.61 -23.26 12.33
C GLN A 281 17.25 -23.34 13.03
N GLU A 282 17.22 -23.44 14.36
CA GLU A 282 15.98 -23.42 15.14
C GLU A 282 15.20 -22.10 14.97
N ALA A 283 15.92 -20.97 14.99
CA ALA A 283 15.32 -19.66 14.77
C ALA A 283 14.74 -19.55 13.36
N LEU A 284 15.55 -19.91 12.35
CA LEU A 284 15.17 -19.84 10.93
C LEU A 284 13.96 -20.73 10.63
N LYS A 285 13.91 -21.95 11.19
CA LYS A 285 12.75 -22.84 11.05
C LYS A 285 11.47 -22.16 11.51
N LYS A 286 11.47 -21.51 12.67
CA LYS A 286 10.30 -20.79 13.19
C LYS A 286 9.95 -19.54 12.36
N ILE A 287 10.95 -18.87 11.79
CA ILE A 287 10.73 -17.71 10.91
C ILE A 287 10.07 -18.16 9.60
N TYR A 288 10.49 -19.27 8.99
CA TYR A 288 9.83 -19.83 7.82
C TYR A 288 8.47 -20.48 8.12
N THR A 289 8.21 -20.91 9.35
CA THR A 289 6.85 -21.29 9.77
C THR A 289 5.92 -20.07 9.86
N GLY A 290 6.47 -18.88 10.15
CA GLY A 290 5.68 -17.70 10.47
C GLY A 290 5.12 -17.74 11.90
N PRO A 291 4.44 -16.66 12.34
CA PRO A 291 3.86 -16.59 13.67
C PRO A 291 2.68 -17.56 13.80
N VAL A 292 2.70 -18.38 14.85
CA VAL A 292 1.66 -19.36 15.15
C VAL A 292 1.14 -19.19 16.56
N ASN A 293 -0.14 -19.43 16.78
CA ASN A 293 -0.67 -19.56 18.13
C ASN A 293 -0.17 -20.89 18.72
N PRO A 294 0.59 -20.88 19.84
CA PRO A 294 1.23 -22.08 20.38
C PRO A 294 0.25 -23.08 21.01
N ILE A 295 -1.01 -22.68 21.26
CA ILE A 295 -2.05 -23.53 21.84
C ILE A 295 -2.94 -24.13 20.75
N THR A 296 -3.41 -23.32 19.81
CA THR A 296 -4.32 -23.77 18.74
C THR A 296 -3.60 -24.33 17.53
N GLY A 297 -2.32 -23.97 17.32
CA GLY A 297 -1.57 -24.29 16.11
C GLY A 297 -1.99 -23.47 14.88
N GLU A 298 -2.84 -22.46 15.07
CA GLU A 298 -3.30 -21.58 13.98
C GLU A 298 -2.16 -20.68 13.48
N ASN A 299 -2.01 -20.60 12.16
CA ASN A 299 -1.11 -19.63 11.52
C ASN A 299 -1.72 -18.24 11.64
N VAL A 300 -0.97 -17.30 12.21
CA VAL A 300 -1.39 -15.90 12.39
C VAL A 300 -1.02 -15.07 11.16
N TYR A 301 0.17 -15.29 10.62
CA TYR A 301 0.63 -14.60 9.42
C TYR A 301 1.47 -15.54 8.55
N THR A 302 1.71 -15.12 7.32
CA THR A 302 2.48 -15.91 6.35
C THR A 302 3.94 -16.13 6.78
N SER A 303 4.56 -17.12 6.17
CA SER A 303 6.00 -17.37 6.21
C SER A 303 6.82 -16.21 5.64
N PHE A 304 8.07 -16.12 6.08
CA PHE A 304 9.07 -15.25 5.48
C PHE A 304 9.38 -15.70 4.03
N PRO A 305 9.42 -14.80 3.04
CA PRO A 305 9.67 -15.19 1.64
C PRO A 305 11.05 -15.82 1.45
N VAL A 306 11.07 -16.96 0.78
CA VAL A 306 12.33 -17.63 0.41
C VAL A 306 13.04 -16.82 -0.66
N GLY A 307 14.35 -16.61 -0.50
CA GLY A 307 15.15 -15.84 -1.45
C GLY A 307 15.21 -14.34 -1.16
N SER A 308 14.63 -13.89 -0.04
CA SER A 308 14.71 -12.50 0.43
C SER A 308 15.49 -12.34 1.74
N GLU A 309 16.23 -13.36 2.17
CA GLU A 309 16.85 -13.37 3.50
C GLU A 309 17.89 -12.27 3.67
N ASN A 310 18.66 -12.01 2.61
CA ASN A 310 19.74 -11.01 2.57
C ASN A 310 19.33 -9.64 2.02
N GLU A 311 18.04 -9.43 1.73
CA GLU A 311 17.54 -8.13 1.29
C GLU A 311 17.79 -7.04 2.34
N GLU A 312 17.73 -5.77 1.95
CA GLU A 312 17.93 -4.64 2.87
C GLU A 312 16.92 -4.68 4.03
N SER A 313 15.65 -4.93 3.70
CA SER A 313 14.58 -5.18 4.67
C SER A 313 14.49 -6.64 5.12
N GLY A 314 15.56 -7.42 4.93
CA GLY A 314 15.64 -8.85 5.25
C GLY A 314 15.87 -9.14 6.73
N LEU A 315 16.35 -10.36 7.02
CA LEU A 315 16.51 -10.84 8.40
C LEU A 315 17.43 -9.96 9.26
N ARG A 316 18.35 -9.22 8.63
CA ARG A 316 19.24 -8.27 9.33
C ARG A 316 18.48 -7.12 9.97
N MET A 317 17.50 -6.56 9.27
CA MET A 317 16.63 -5.51 9.80
C MET A 317 15.72 -6.07 10.88
N HIS A 318 15.16 -7.27 10.68
CA HIS A 318 14.19 -7.86 11.61
C HIS A 318 14.84 -8.29 12.95
N GLN A 319 16.12 -8.64 12.96
CA GLN A 319 16.82 -9.03 14.19
C GLN A 319 17.39 -7.83 14.96
N ASP A 320 17.55 -6.67 14.31
CA ASP A 320 18.09 -5.45 14.92
C ASP A 320 16.96 -4.59 15.50
N PHE A 321 17.06 -4.23 16.78
CA PHE A 321 16.03 -3.43 17.42
C PHE A 321 15.87 -2.06 16.76
N ALA A 322 16.98 -1.41 16.38
CA ALA A 322 16.90 -0.10 15.72
C ALA A 322 16.21 -0.19 14.36
N GLY A 323 16.50 -1.23 13.58
CA GLY A 323 15.80 -1.54 12.32
C GLY A 323 14.30 -1.79 12.50
N VAL A 324 13.92 -2.71 13.40
CA VAL A 324 12.51 -3.11 13.56
C VAL A 324 11.67 -2.10 14.35
N ARG A 325 12.29 -1.21 15.14
CA ARG A 325 11.60 -0.26 16.04
C ARG A 325 10.47 0.51 15.37
N SER A 326 10.73 1.01 14.17
CA SER A 326 9.78 1.79 13.36
C SER A 326 8.51 1.03 12.97
N LEU A 327 8.55 -0.30 13.10
CA LEU A 327 7.45 -1.23 12.83
C LEU A 327 6.78 -1.71 14.13
N LEU A 328 7.18 -1.24 15.31
CA LEU A 328 6.63 -1.70 16.58
C LEU A 328 5.60 -0.75 17.22
N TYR A 329 5.25 0.35 16.56
CA TYR A 329 4.27 1.31 17.09
C TYR A 329 2.87 0.71 17.38
N PRO A 330 2.33 -0.29 16.62
CA PRO A 330 1.01 -0.84 16.93
C PRO A 330 0.93 -1.52 18.29
N PHE A 331 2.05 -2.07 18.78
CA PHE A 331 2.12 -2.64 20.12
C PHE A 331 2.05 -1.55 21.18
N GLU A 332 2.69 -0.40 20.97
CA GLU A 332 2.58 0.72 21.92
C GLU A 332 1.18 1.30 21.97
N TRP A 333 0.49 1.36 20.83
CA TRP A 333 -0.91 1.79 20.75
C TRP A 333 -1.81 0.84 21.56
N THR A 334 -1.51 -0.45 21.55
CA THR A 334 -2.33 -1.49 22.20
C THR A 334 -2.00 -1.70 23.68
N PHE A 335 -0.71 -1.65 24.02
CA PHE A 335 -0.18 -2.10 25.31
C PHE A 335 0.51 -0.99 26.12
N GLY A 336 0.75 0.19 25.52
CA GLY A 336 1.43 1.31 26.15
C GLY A 336 2.90 1.46 25.70
N THR A 337 3.46 2.65 25.90
CA THR A 337 4.80 3.04 25.41
C THR A 337 5.96 2.30 26.12
N ASP A 338 5.71 1.78 27.31
CA ASP A 338 6.72 1.08 28.13
C ASP A 338 6.62 -0.45 27.99
N TYR A 339 5.94 -0.93 26.95
CA TYR A 339 5.71 -2.36 26.73
C TYR A 339 7.00 -3.11 26.41
N ASP A 340 7.24 -4.23 27.10
CA ASP A 340 8.33 -5.15 26.79
C ASP A 340 7.95 -6.08 25.63
N PHE A 341 8.46 -5.76 24.44
CA PHE A 341 8.22 -6.53 23.23
C PHE A 341 8.63 -8.01 23.34
N LEU A 342 9.66 -8.36 24.12
CA LEU A 342 10.11 -9.76 24.27
C LEU A 342 9.17 -10.60 25.15
N SER A 343 8.26 -9.93 25.88
CA SER A 343 7.25 -10.55 26.73
C SER A 343 5.95 -10.92 26.00
N PHE A 344 5.83 -10.58 24.70
CA PHE A 344 4.62 -10.78 23.92
C PHE A 344 4.13 -12.24 23.93
N ASP A 345 2.89 -12.43 24.38
CA ASP A 345 2.23 -13.73 24.46
C ASP A 345 1.45 -14.00 23.17
N PHE A 346 2.05 -14.77 22.25
CA PHE A 346 1.44 -15.16 20.97
C PHE A 346 0.15 -16.00 21.10
N ASN A 347 -0.27 -16.37 22.31
CA ASN A 347 -1.59 -16.97 22.54
C ASN A 347 -2.65 -15.93 22.96
N LYS A 348 -2.28 -14.89 23.72
CA LYS A 348 -3.25 -13.95 24.34
C LYS A 348 -3.20 -12.54 23.77
N ASP A 349 -2.00 -12.03 23.51
CA ASP A 349 -1.82 -10.62 23.15
C ASP A 349 -2.29 -10.33 21.72
N ILE A 350 -2.31 -11.35 20.84
CA ILE A 350 -2.85 -11.26 19.49
C ILE A 350 -4.33 -10.85 19.51
N GLU A 351 -5.14 -11.54 20.32
CA GLU A 351 -6.58 -11.26 20.42
C GLU A 351 -6.85 -9.82 20.87
N LYS A 352 -6.07 -9.34 21.85
CA LYS A 352 -6.18 -7.95 22.33
C LYS A 352 -5.78 -6.96 21.24
N MET A 353 -4.70 -7.21 20.51
CA MET A 353 -4.24 -6.34 19.43
C MET A 353 -5.25 -6.26 18.28
N ASP A 354 -5.82 -7.39 17.88
CA ASP A 354 -6.86 -7.42 16.86
C ASP A 354 -8.13 -6.69 17.32
N ALA A 355 -8.58 -6.91 18.56
CA ALA A 355 -9.76 -6.23 19.09
C ALA A 355 -9.62 -4.70 19.09
N VAL A 356 -8.42 -4.17 19.33
CA VAL A 356 -8.15 -2.73 19.37
C VAL A 356 -7.92 -2.14 17.98
N LEU A 357 -7.12 -2.81 17.15
CA LEU A 357 -6.55 -2.19 15.95
C LEU A 357 -7.07 -2.76 14.63
N ALA A 358 -7.49 -4.03 14.56
CA ALA A 358 -7.92 -4.61 13.28
C ALA A 358 -9.11 -3.85 12.65
N PRO A 359 -10.14 -3.41 13.40
CA PRO A 359 -11.24 -2.60 12.84
C PRO A 359 -10.84 -1.22 12.34
N ILE A 360 -9.61 -0.77 12.64
CA ILE A 360 -9.11 0.56 12.28
C ILE A 360 -8.08 0.44 11.14
N LEU A 361 -7.18 -0.54 11.24
CA LEU A 361 -5.97 -0.62 10.44
C LEU A 361 -6.01 -1.69 9.35
N ASN A 362 -6.79 -2.75 9.53
CA ASN A 362 -6.78 -3.85 8.58
C ASN A 362 -7.70 -3.53 7.39
N ALA A 363 -7.11 -3.50 6.19
CA ALA A 363 -7.80 -3.36 4.92
C ALA A 363 -8.03 -4.75 4.30
N ASN A 364 -8.72 -5.63 5.02
CA ASN A 364 -8.86 -7.06 4.66
C ASN A 364 -10.25 -7.44 4.15
N ASN A 365 -11.19 -6.49 3.97
CA ASN A 365 -12.53 -6.83 3.50
C ASN A 365 -12.49 -7.24 2.01
N PRO A 366 -12.81 -8.51 1.66
CA PRO A 366 -12.77 -8.95 0.27
C PRO A 366 -14.00 -8.53 -0.54
N ASP A 367 -15.06 -8.04 0.12
CA ASP A 367 -16.24 -7.53 -0.55
C ASP A 367 -15.98 -6.11 -1.08
N LEU A 368 -15.83 -6.03 -2.40
CA LEU A 368 -15.61 -4.80 -3.16
C LEU A 368 -16.76 -4.54 -4.14
N GLU A 369 -17.96 -5.05 -3.87
CA GLU A 369 -19.10 -4.93 -4.77
C GLU A 369 -19.43 -3.47 -5.10
N ILE A 370 -19.50 -2.59 -4.09
CA ILE A 370 -19.80 -1.17 -4.29
C ILE A 370 -18.74 -0.50 -5.19
N PHE A 371 -17.46 -0.79 -4.99
CA PHE A 371 -16.36 -0.27 -5.82
C PHE A 371 -16.47 -0.77 -7.26
N ARG A 372 -16.75 -2.06 -7.46
CA ARG A 372 -16.97 -2.67 -8.79
C ARG A 372 -18.17 -2.07 -9.51
N GLU A 373 -19.31 -1.95 -8.84
CA GLU A 373 -20.58 -1.54 -9.45
C GLU A 373 -20.57 -0.09 -9.94
N ARG A 374 -19.80 0.79 -9.31
CA ARG A 374 -19.58 2.16 -9.81
C ARG A 374 -18.52 2.26 -10.90
N GLY A 375 -17.90 1.15 -11.29
CA GLY A 375 -16.93 1.10 -12.37
C GLY A 375 -15.47 1.25 -11.94
N GLY A 376 -15.18 1.28 -10.63
CA GLY A 376 -13.83 1.44 -10.10
C GLY A 376 -12.88 0.34 -10.58
N LYS A 377 -11.61 0.70 -10.84
CA LYS A 377 -10.55 -0.21 -11.28
C LYS A 377 -9.40 -0.26 -10.29
N LEU A 378 -8.89 -1.44 -10.01
CA LEU A 378 -7.81 -1.67 -9.05
C LEU A 378 -6.70 -2.50 -9.69
N LEU A 379 -5.47 -1.98 -9.65
CA LEU A 379 -4.26 -2.74 -9.95
C LEU A 379 -3.47 -2.93 -8.65
N MET A 380 -3.27 -4.17 -8.24
CA MET A 380 -2.39 -4.51 -7.12
C MET A 380 -1.09 -5.08 -7.65
N TYR A 381 0.02 -4.83 -6.95
CA TYR A 381 1.28 -5.51 -7.24
C TYR A 381 2.06 -5.79 -5.95
N THR A 382 2.89 -6.83 -5.95
CA THR A 382 3.83 -7.13 -4.86
C THR A 382 5.14 -7.69 -5.42
N GLY A 383 6.24 -7.45 -4.72
CA GLY A 383 7.53 -8.02 -5.07
C GLY A 383 7.68 -9.42 -4.48
N THR A 384 8.17 -10.38 -5.27
CA THR A 384 8.34 -11.76 -4.78
C THR A 384 9.52 -11.93 -3.82
N SER A 385 10.43 -10.94 -3.76
CA SER A 385 11.55 -10.85 -2.81
C SER A 385 11.28 -9.82 -1.70
N ASP A 386 10.02 -9.45 -1.45
CA ASP A 386 9.65 -8.48 -0.43
C ASP A 386 9.70 -9.07 0.98
N ALA A 387 10.84 -8.92 1.66
CA ALA A 387 11.02 -9.35 3.03
C ALA A 387 10.23 -8.53 4.08
N LEU A 388 9.72 -7.35 3.70
CA LEU A 388 9.04 -6.45 4.63
C LEU A 388 7.53 -6.69 4.62
N VAL A 389 6.92 -6.82 3.45
CA VAL A 389 5.49 -7.14 3.30
C VAL A 389 5.40 -8.39 2.42
N PRO A 390 5.48 -9.59 3.02
CA PRO A 390 5.48 -10.85 2.29
C PRO A 390 4.30 -10.98 1.33
N PHE A 391 4.59 -11.24 0.07
CA PHE A 391 3.59 -11.27 -1.03
C PHE A 391 2.47 -12.29 -0.82
N GLN A 392 2.72 -13.34 -0.03
CA GLN A 392 1.77 -14.41 0.24
C GLN A 392 0.49 -13.90 0.91
N ASP A 393 0.56 -12.93 1.83
CA ASP A 393 -0.64 -12.37 2.46
C ASP A 393 -1.51 -11.59 1.44
N ALA A 394 -0.87 -10.93 0.47
CA ALA A 394 -1.58 -10.27 -0.62
C ALA A 394 -2.18 -11.28 -1.62
N VAL A 395 -1.53 -12.43 -1.85
CA VAL A 395 -2.11 -13.57 -2.59
C VAL A 395 -3.36 -14.06 -1.86
N ASP A 396 -3.26 -14.34 -0.56
CA ASP A 396 -4.39 -14.82 0.25
C ASP A 396 -5.56 -13.81 0.29
N TYR A 397 -5.27 -12.51 0.35
CA TYR A 397 -6.29 -11.47 0.23
C TYR A 397 -6.97 -11.50 -1.15
N TYR A 398 -6.20 -11.58 -2.24
CA TYR A 398 -6.77 -11.60 -3.59
C TYR A 398 -7.58 -12.86 -3.86
N GLU A 399 -7.17 -14.02 -3.34
CA GLU A 399 -7.95 -15.26 -3.41
C GLU A 399 -9.28 -15.16 -2.67
N ARG A 400 -9.32 -14.48 -1.51
CA ARG A 400 -10.59 -14.18 -0.82
C ARG A 400 -11.48 -13.23 -1.65
N VAL A 401 -10.90 -12.27 -2.37
CA VAL A 401 -11.66 -11.41 -3.30
C VAL A 401 -12.22 -12.25 -4.45
N ILE A 402 -11.43 -13.13 -5.07
CA ILE A 402 -11.90 -14.06 -6.11
C ILE A 402 -13.08 -14.88 -5.60
N ALA A 403 -12.95 -15.46 -4.40
CA ALA A 403 -14.02 -16.24 -3.77
C ALA A 403 -15.29 -15.41 -3.52
N ALA A 404 -15.15 -14.16 -3.02
CA ALA A 404 -16.27 -13.26 -2.79
C ALA A 404 -16.97 -12.84 -4.10
N GLN A 405 -16.22 -12.70 -5.20
CA GLN A 405 -16.80 -12.40 -6.51
C GLN A 405 -17.41 -13.65 -7.18
N GLY A 406 -16.88 -14.84 -6.87
CA GLY A 406 -17.36 -16.13 -7.35
C GLY A 406 -16.61 -16.67 -8.58
N SER A 407 -15.71 -15.90 -9.18
CA SER A 407 -14.80 -16.38 -10.24
C SER A 407 -13.62 -15.43 -10.45
N VAL A 408 -12.52 -15.95 -11.02
CA VAL A 408 -11.33 -15.16 -11.39
C VAL A 408 -11.69 -14.10 -12.43
N GLU A 409 -12.52 -14.44 -13.41
CA GLU A 409 -12.95 -13.52 -14.47
C GLU A 409 -13.74 -12.33 -13.91
N LYS A 410 -14.63 -12.58 -12.94
CA LYS A 410 -15.43 -11.51 -12.33
C LYS A 410 -14.55 -10.60 -11.47
N ALA A 411 -13.61 -11.15 -10.70
CA ALA A 411 -12.61 -10.35 -9.98
C ALA A 411 -11.76 -9.52 -10.94
N GLN A 412 -11.15 -10.15 -11.95
CA GLN A 412 -10.28 -9.51 -12.94
C GLN A 412 -10.97 -8.50 -13.88
N SER A 413 -12.30 -8.41 -13.86
CA SER A 413 -13.07 -7.38 -14.57
C SER A 413 -12.91 -5.98 -13.98
N PHE A 414 -12.44 -5.90 -12.73
CA PHE A 414 -12.21 -4.62 -12.04
C PHE A 414 -10.96 -4.62 -11.16
N PHE A 415 -10.46 -5.76 -10.69
CA PHE A 415 -9.29 -5.87 -9.83
C PHE A 415 -8.32 -6.90 -10.43
N ARG A 416 -7.14 -6.45 -10.91
CA ARG A 416 -6.04 -7.33 -11.33
C ARG A 416 -4.84 -7.23 -10.39
N TYR A 417 -4.18 -8.35 -10.13
CA TYR A 417 -3.01 -8.44 -9.25
C TYR A 417 -1.80 -8.96 -10.04
N PHE A 418 -0.64 -8.32 -9.88
CA PHE A 418 0.62 -8.69 -10.54
C PHE A 418 1.69 -9.03 -9.50
N LEU A 419 2.22 -10.24 -9.55
CA LEU A 419 3.43 -10.61 -8.81
C LEU A 419 4.65 -10.19 -9.64
N VAL A 420 5.63 -9.55 -9.01
CA VAL A 420 6.81 -8.99 -9.68
C VAL A 420 8.06 -9.81 -9.32
N PRO A 421 8.55 -10.68 -10.23
CA PRO A 421 9.70 -11.54 -9.99
C PRO A 421 10.96 -10.80 -9.54
N GLY A 422 11.44 -11.15 -8.34
CA GLY A 422 12.65 -10.66 -7.72
C GLY A 422 12.63 -9.18 -7.33
N MET A 423 11.47 -8.52 -7.38
CA MET A 423 11.34 -7.18 -6.82
C MET A 423 11.30 -7.28 -5.30
N SER A 424 12.00 -6.37 -4.63
CA SER A 424 11.94 -6.23 -3.17
C SER A 424 10.78 -5.33 -2.76
N HIS A 425 10.85 -4.73 -1.56
CA HIS A 425 9.78 -3.90 -1.06
C HIS A 425 9.55 -2.64 -1.92
N CYS A 426 8.41 -2.58 -2.61
CA CYS A 426 7.98 -1.51 -3.53
C CYS A 426 8.82 -1.28 -4.79
N GLY A 427 10.08 -1.70 -4.80
CA GLY A 427 11.04 -1.57 -5.87
C GLY A 427 12.36 -2.23 -5.47
N GLY A 428 13.43 -2.00 -6.24
CA GLY A 428 14.73 -2.63 -5.98
C GLY A 428 14.70 -4.16 -6.10
N GLY A 429 15.70 -4.82 -5.52
CA GLY A 429 15.83 -6.28 -5.56
C GLY A 429 16.55 -6.85 -6.78
N PRO A 430 16.83 -8.16 -6.78
CA PRO A 430 17.61 -8.86 -7.81
C PRO A 430 16.89 -8.98 -9.17
N GLY A 431 15.57 -8.87 -9.18
CA GLY A 431 14.71 -9.09 -10.35
C GLY A 431 14.38 -7.84 -11.16
N VAL A 432 13.20 -7.85 -11.79
CA VAL A 432 12.61 -6.69 -12.45
C VAL A 432 11.89 -5.82 -11.42
N ASN A 433 12.03 -4.50 -11.52
CA ASN A 433 11.60 -3.61 -10.45
C ASN A 433 11.21 -2.19 -10.88
N ASP A 434 11.14 -1.89 -12.18
CA ASP A 434 10.58 -0.64 -12.67
C ASP A 434 9.56 -0.90 -13.78
N PHE A 435 8.33 -0.49 -13.53
CA PHE A 435 7.19 -0.51 -14.44
C PHE A 435 6.27 0.69 -14.17
N GLY A 436 6.89 1.81 -13.74
CA GLY A 436 6.19 3.08 -13.49
C GLY A 436 5.49 3.19 -12.14
N GLN A 437 5.66 2.23 -11.23
CA GLN A 437 4.97 2.19 -9.94
C GLN A 437 5.36 3.33 -8.98
N HIS A 438 6.53 3.91 -9.18
CA HIS A 438 6.99 5.13 -8.48
C HIS A 438 6.77 6.41 -9.29
N LEU A 439 5.94 6.35 -10.35
CA LEU A 439 5.73 7.46 -11.29
C LEU A 439 7.04 7.93 -11.95
N SER A 440 7.98 7.00 -12.11
CA SER A 440 9.31 7.22 -12.69
C SER A 440 9.19 7.76 -14.12
N PRO A 441 9.96 8.81 -14.49
CA PRO A 441 10.01 9.28 -15.88
C PRO A 441 10.87 8.39 -16.78
N ASN A 442 11.60 7.41 -16.22
CA ASN A 442 12.58 6.61 -16.94
C ASN A 442 11.97 5.41 -17.68
N ILE A 443 10.72 5.08 -17.39
CA ILE A 443 9.96 4.05 -18.09
C ILE A 443 9.17 4.68 -19.25
N LEU A 444 8.91 3.90 -20.30
CA LEU A 444 8.02 4.33 -21.37
C LEU A 444 6.60 4.51 -20.81
N GLN A 445 6.03 5.71 -20.96
CA GLN A 445 4.69 6.01 -20.44
C GLN A 445 3.60 5.55 -21.41
N ASP A 446 3.50 4.24 -21.60
CA ASP A 446 2.45 3.57 -22.36
C ASP A 446 1.73 2.51 -21.50
N GLU A 447 0.65 1.94 -22.03
CA GLU A 447 -0.16 0.97 -21.29
C GLU A 447 0.51 -0.38 -20.99
N GLU A 448 1.62 -0.70 -21.66
CA GLU A 448 2.32 -1.96 -21.42
C GLU A 448 3.49 -1.78 -20.45
N HIS A 449 4.08 -0.59 -20.31
CA HIS A 449 5.29 -0.39 -19.50
C HIS A 449 5.07 0.44 -18.23
N ASP A 450 4.00 1.25 -18.17
CA ASP A 450 3.68 2.09 -17.02
C ASP A 450 2.31 1.73 -16.43
N ILE A 451 2.32 1.21 -15.20
CA ILE A 451 1.12 0.76 -14.49
C ILE A 451 0.09 1.87 -14.28
N LEU A 452 0.51 3.14 -14.12
CA LEU A 452 -0.44 4.25 -14.01
C LEU A 452 -1.11 4.53 -15.36
N THR A 453 -0.35 4.54 -16.47
CA THR A 453 -0.93 4.69 -17.81
C THR A 453 -1.87 3.54 -18.15
N ALA A 454 -1.50 2.31 -17.77
CA ALA A 454 -2.34 1.14 -17.92
C ALA A 454 -3.68 1.27 -17.16
N LEU A 455 -3.65 1.76 -15.91
CA LEU A 455 -4.85 2.03 -15.13
C LEU A 455 -5.72 3.12 -15.76
N ILE A 456 -5.11 4.21 -16.21
CA ILE A 456 -5.82 5.31 -16.91
C ILE A 456 -6.53 4.76 -18.15
N HIS A 457 -5.85 3.95 -18.96
CA HIS A 457 -6.47 3.32 -20.12
C HIS A 457 -7.58 2.34 -19.74
N TRP A 458 -7.47 1.66 -18.61
CA TRP A 458 -8.54 0.79 -18.13
C TRP A 458 -9.78 1.58 -17.70
N VAL A 459 -9.60 2.65 -16.92
CA VAL A 459 -10.69 3.51 -16.44
C VAL A 459 -11.35 4.27 -17.59
N GLU A 460 -10.56 4.95 -18.42
CA GLU A 460 -11.08 5.94 -19.38
C GLU A 460 -11.39 5.34 -20.76
N LYS A 461 -10.77 4.20 -21.10
CA LYS A 461 -10.87 3.58 -22.44
C LYS A 461 -11.35 2.12 -22.39
N ALA A 462 -11.73 1.63 -21.21
CA ALA A 462 -12.11 0.23 -20.98
C ALA A 462 -11.06 -0.80 -21.47
N LYS A 463 -9.78 -0.41 -21.53
CA LYS A 463 -8.67 -1.27 -21.99
C LYS A 463 -7.94 -1.86 -20.78
N ALA A 464 -8.42 -3.00 -20.31
CA ALA A 464 -7.83 -3.69 -19.16
C ALA A 464 -6.42 -4.26 -19.50
N PRO A 465 -5.41 -4.08 -18.62
CA PRO A 465 -4.04 -4.52 -18.91
C PRO A 465 -3.88 -6.03 -18.82
N THR A 466 -3.62 -6.69 -19.94
CA THR A 466 -3.39 -8.15 -20.00
C THR A 466 -1.97 -8.55 -19.61
N LYS A 467 -1.05 -7.60 -19.59
CA LYS A 467 0.32 -7.74 -19.10
C LYS A 467 0.91 -6.36 -18.76
N ILE A 468 1.98 -6.33 -17.99
CA ILE A 468 2.84 -5.15 -17.79
C ILE A 468 4.30 -5.57 -17.97
N ILE A 469 5.10 -4.86 -18.76
CA ILE A 469 6.51 -5.14 -19.00
C ILE A 469 7.34 -4.40 -17.95
N ALA A 470 7.89 -5.14 -17.00
CA ALA A 470 8.78 -4.60 -15.99
C ALA A 470 10.24 -4.70 -16.44
N SER A 471 11.02 -3.69 -16.08
CA SER A 471 12.44 -3.56 -16.40
C SER A 471 13.31 -3.70 -15.16
N ALA A 472 14.53 -4.18 -15.34
CA ALA A 472 15.64 -4.02 -14.41
C ALA A 472 16.77 -3.29 -15.12
N TYR A 473 17.44 -2.36 -14.45
CA TYR A 473 18.56 -1.62 -15.02
C TYR A 473 19.91 -2.15 -14.54
N ILE A 474 20.97 -1.87 -15.30
CA ILE A 474 22.35 -2.21 -14.94
C ILE A 474 22.72 -1.43 -13.67
N ASP A 475 23.14 -2.16 -12.63
CA ASP A 475 23.40 -1.62 -11.28
C ASP A 475 22.25 -0.78 -10.69
N GLY A 476 21.01 -1.03 -11.11
CA GLY A 476 19.85 -0.24 -10.69
C GLY A 476 19.83 1.19 -11.23
N ASN A 477 20.66 1.52 -12.23
CA ASN A 477 20.75 2.86 -12.79
C ASN A 477 20.20 2.91 -14.23
N PRO A 478 19.08 3.62 -14.48
CA PRO A 478 18.51 3.80 -15.82
C PRO A 478 19.49 4.37 -16.85
N ASP A 479 20.41 5.24 -16.45
CA ASP A 479 21.41 5.85 -17.33
C ASP A 479 22.42 4.83 -17.87
N LYS A 480 22.60 3.70 -17.18
CA LYS A 480 23.47 2.60 -17.62
C LYS A 480 22.78 1.64 -18.59
N GLY A 481 21.47 1.79 -18.79
CA GLY A 481 20.68 0.96 -19.69
C GLY A 481 19.95 -0.20 -19.01
N VAL A 482 19.07 -0.84 -19.77
CA VAL A 482 18.23 -1.97 -19.32
C VAL A 482 19.05 -3.25 -19.28
N ARG A 483 19.08 -3.92 -18.14
CA ARG A 483 19.68 -5.25 -17.93
C ARG A 483 18.77 -6.36 -18.44
N MET A 484 17.48 -6.29 -18.13
CA MET A 484 16.48 -7.27 -18.56
C MET A 484 15.07 -6.72 -18.46
N ARG A 485 14.13 -7.37 -19.16
CA ARG A 485 12.69 -7.15 -19.05
C ARG A 485 11.95 -8.46 -18.87
N ARG A 486 10.82 -8.42 -18.16
CA ARG A 486 9.88 -9.54 -17.99
C ARG A 486 8.46 -9.04 -18.17
N PRO A 487 7.57 -9.78 -18.87
CA PRO A 487 6.15 -9.52 -18.78
C PRO A 487 5.63 -10.00 -17.42
N LEU A 488 4.78 -9.20 -16.80
CA LEU A 488 3.99 -9.53 -15.63
C LEU A 488 2.58 -9.83 -16.10
N PHE A 489 2.01 -10.95 -15.68
CA PHE A 489 0.66 -11.35 -16.04
C PHE A 489 -0.29 -11.21 -14.83
N PRO A 490 -1.59 -10.98 -15.05
CA PRO A 490 -2.57 -11.01 -13.97
C PRO A 490 -2.60 -12.39 -13.29
N TYR A 491 -2.38 -12.43 -11.98
CA TYR A 491 -2.50 -13.63 -11.15
C TYR A 491 -3.85 -14.35 -11.39
N PRO A 492 -3.87 -15.69 -11.56
CA PRO A 492 -2.85 -16.66 -11.12
C PRO A 492 -1.69 -16.95 -12.08
N GLU A 493 -1.60 -16.26 -13.23
CA GLU A 493 -0.55 -16.54 -14.22
C GLU A 493 0.80 -15.91 -13.82
N PHE A 494 1.89 -16.65 -14.07
CA PHE A 494 3.28 -16.22 -13.92
C PHE A 494 3.97 -16.20 -15.28
N PRO A 495 5.08 -15.44 -15.44
CA PRO A 495 5.88 -15.55 -16.65
C PRO A 495 6.65 -16.86 -16.69
N HIS A 496 6.41 -17.67 -17.72
CA HIS A 496 7.16 -18.89 -17.99
C HIS A 496 8.08 -18.72 -19.19
N TYR A 497 9.36 -18.99 -19.00
CA TYR A 497 10.39 -18.88 -20.04
C TYR A 497 10.22 -19.97 -21.11
N LYS A 498 10.13 -19.58 -22.39
CA LYS A 498 9.94 -20.51 -23.51
C LYS A 498 11.17 -20.71 -24.40
N GLY A 499 12.33 -20.20 -24.00
CA GLY A 499 13.58 -20.24 -24.77
C GLY A 499 13.84 -18.95 -25.56
N GLY A 500 15.11 -18.71 -25.94
CA GLY A 500 15.57 -17.50 -26.64
C GLY A 500 16.60 -16.71 -25.84
N ASP A 501 16.57 -15.39 -25.95
CA ASP A 501 17.33 -14.48 -25.07
C ASP A 501 16.52 -14.26 -23.78
N PRO A 502 17.01 -14.69 -22.61
CA PRO A 502 16.27 -14.57 -21.36
C PRO A 502 16.06 -13.12 -20.93
N SER A 503 16.80 -12.14 -21.48
CA SER A 503 16.63 -10.71 -21.15
C SER A 503 15.41 -10.06 -21.81
N LEU A 504 14.79 -10.72 -22.79
CA LEU A 504 13.72 -10.16 -23.63
C LEU A 504 12.33 -10.67 -23.22
N PRO A 505 11.32 -9.79 -23.11
CA PRO A 505 10.01 -10.14 -22.57
C PRO A 505 9.19 -11.04 -23.51
N GLU A 506 9.43 -11.00 -24.83
CA GLU A 506 8.75 -11.85 -25.81
C GLU A 506 9.09 -13.34 -25.69
N ASN A 507 10.16 -13.68 -24.95
CA ASN A 507 10.60 -15.05 -24.69
C ASN A 507 9.95 -15.67 -23.43
N TYR A 508 8.86 -15.07 -22.98
CA TYR A 508 8.01 -15.57 -21.90
C TYR A 508 6.56 -15.71 -22.39
N LYS A 509 5.81 -16.61 -21.75
CA LYS A 509 4.36 -16.80 -21.94
C LYS A 509 3.69 -16.84 -20.55
N PRO A 510 2.39 -16.59 -20.43
CA PRO A 510 1.67 -16.90 -19.20
C PRO A 510 1.60 -18.41 -18.99
N GLU A 511 1.78 -18.85 -17.74
CA GLU A 511 1.54 -20.19 -17.22
C GLU A 511 1.16 -20.11 -15.74
#